data_AF-A0AAV8X4L2-F1
#
_entry.id   AF-A0AAV8X4L2-F1
#
_cell.length_a   1.000
_cell.length_b   1.000
_cell.length_c   1.000
_cell.angle_alpha   90.00
_cell.angle_beta   90.00
_cell.angle_gamma   90.00
#
_symmetry.space_group_name_H-M   'P 1'
#
loop_
_entity.id
_entity.type
_entity.pdbx_description
1 polymer ?
#
loop_
_entity_poly.entity_id
_entity_poly.type
_entity_poly.pdbx_seq_one_letter_code
_entity_poly.pdbx_strand_id
1 'polypeptide(L)'
;MRLKRTTKTGKLRRAESGQKEDENKDQFDFPKRFIFNSDMAHLSESQRIEILMIYGYGNGKRTQSEVYTVFNGIYPNNPVSQGTLCQLIKKIRETGNVKDVKRTGRPKSATSEEKALNVLLIIEDTPQVSTREVADNLEISHVSVLRILRKEKMHPYKLQLIHELNEDDFERRMDFCEYTMERCNADENFLQILLFR
;
A
#
# COMPACT_ATOMS: atom_id res chain seq x y z
N MET A 1 -32.99 -30.06 16.83
CA MET A 1 -34.41 -29.64 16.69
C MET A 1 -34.46 -28.36 15.87
N ARG A 2 -35.10 -28.39 14.70
CA ARG A 2 -35.08 -27.32 13.68
C ARG A 2 -36.51 -26.79 13.54
N LEU A 3 -36.77 -25.58 14.05
CA LEU A 3 -38.09 -24.94 13.97
C LEU A 3 -38.23 -24.20 12.63
N LYS A 4 -39.14 -24.68 11.77
CA LYS A 4 -39.66 -23.94 10.62
C LYS A 4 -40.84 -23.09 11.10
N ARG A 5 -40.88 -21.81 10.74
CA ARG A 5 -42.12 -21.01 10.77
C ARG A 5 -42.37 -20.47 9.36
N THR A 6 -43.49 -20.88 8.80
CA THR A 6 -44.09 -20.39 7.56
C THR A 6 -45.27 -19.50 7.93
N THR A 7 -45.43 -18.34 7.28
CA THR A 7 -46.73 -17.66 7.20
C THR A 7 -46.94 -17.17 5.77
N LYS A 8 -48.09 -17.51 5.21
CA LYS A 8 -48.56 -17.24 3.86
C LYS A 8 -49.49 -16.02 3.86
N THR A 9 -49.55 -15.36 2.69
CA THR A 9 -50.71 -14.72 2.02
C THR A 9 -51.30 -13.41 2.54
N GLY A 10 -51.48 -12.46 1.60
CA GLY A 10 -52.44 -11.37 1.70
C GLY A 10 -52.26 -10.28 0.62
N LYS A 11 -52.67 -10.56 -0.63
CA LYS A 11 -52.80 -9.56 -1.72
C LYS A 11 -54.24 -9.02 -1.70
N LEU A 12 -54.43 -7.71 -1.53
CA LEU A 12 -55.70 -7.00 -1.78
C LEU A 12 -55.41 -5.78 -2.66
N ARG A 13 -56.18 -5.66 -3.75
CA ARG A 13 -56.17 -4.55 -4.70
C ARG A 13 -57.20 -3.50 -4.27
N ARG A 14 -56.90 -2.21 -4.44
CA ARG A 14 -57.89 -1.17 -4.78
C ARG A 14 -57.19 -0.02 -5.51
N ALA A 15 -57.76 0.37 -6.63
CA ALA A 15 -57.35 1.51 -7.44
C ALA A 15 -58.26 2.68 -7.11
N GLU A 16 -57.71 3.88 -6.88
CA GLU A 16 -58.39 5.16 -7.11
C GLU A 16 -57.38 6.18 -7.63
N SER A 17 -57.79 6.85 -8.70
CA SER A 17 -57.13 7.91 -9.44
C SER A 17 -57.49 9.28 -8.85
N GLY A 18 -56.49 10.12 -8.61
CA GLY A 18 -56.65 11.54 -8.25
C GLY A 18 -55.44 12.34 -8.76
N GLN A 19 -55.70 13.46 -9.42
CA GLN A 19 -54.78 14.20 -10.28
C GLN A 19 -53.82 15.14 -9.52
N LYS A 20 -52.62 15.29 -10.11
CA LYS A 20 -51.72 16.46 -10.17
C LYS A 20 -51.38 17.22 -8.88
N GLU A 21 -50.14 17.07 -8.45
CA GLU A 21 -49.33 18.19 -7.96
C GLU A 21 -47.99 18.18 -8.71
N ASP A 22 -47.79 19.27 -9.45
CA ASP A 22 -46.58 19.60 -10.18
C ASP A 22 -45.51 20.01 -9.15
N GLU A 23 -44.58 19.10 -8.85
CA GLU A 23 -43.34 19.47 -8.18
C GLU A 23 -42.16 19.10 -9.07
N ASN A 24 -41.60 20.15 -9.67
CA ASN A 24 -40.25 20.23 -10.21
C ASN A 24 -39.28 19.49 -9.28
N LYS A 25 -38.95 18.25 -9.64
CA LYS A 25 -37.73 17.61 -9.15
C LYS A 25 -36.67 17.94 -10.16
N ASP A 26 -36.04 19.07 -9.87
CA ASP A 26 -34.75 19.45 -10.41
C ASP A 26 -33.93 18.19 -10.65
N GLN A 27 -33.66 17.99 -11.93
CA GLN A 27 -32.56 17.21 -12.43
C GLN A 27 -31.34 17.61 -11.60
N PHE A 28 -31.03 16.84 -10.55
CA PHE A 28 -29.77 16.94 -9.84
C PHE A 28 -28.72 16.41 -10.82
N ASP A 29 -28.38 17.29 -11.74
CA ASP A 29 -27.25 17.19 -12.64
C ASP A 29 -26.04 17.27 -11.70
N PHE A 30 -25.61 16.10 -11.22
CA PHE A 30 -24.39 15.99 -10.43
C PHE A 30 -23.30 16.67 -11.26
N PRO A 31 -22.71 17.77 -10.77
CA PRO A 31 -21.78 18.55 -11.56
C PRO A 31 -20.72 17.58 -12.04
N LYS A 32 -20.66 17.49 -13.38
CA LYS A 32 -19.70 16.68 -14.14
C LYS A 32 -18.40 16.76 -13.37
N ARG A 33 -17.97 15.59 -12.87
CA ARG A 33 -16.69 15.36 -12.21
C ARG A 33 -15.74 16.41 -12.77
N PHE A 34 -15.22 17.28 -11.90
CA PHE A 34 -14.07 18.08 -12.23
C PHE A 34 -13.08 17.08 -12.82
N ILE A 35 -12.99 17.06 -14.15
CA ILE A 35 -11.94 16.35 -14.83
C ILE A 35 -10.77 17.19 -14.39
N PHE A 36 -10.07 16.72 -13.34
CA PHE A 36 -8.68 17.08 -13.17
C PHE A 36 -8.07 16.64 -14.49
N ASN A 37 -8.01 17.55 -15.45
CA ASN A 37 -7.18 17.43 -16.62
C ASN A 37 -5.79 17.24 -16.03
N SER A 38 -5.38 15.97 -15.97
CA SER A 38 -4.09 15.52 -15.49
C SER A 38 -3.02 15.73 -16.56
N ASP A 39 -3.28 16.61 -17.52
CA ASP A 39 -2.34 17.08 -18.53
C ASP A 39 -1.82 18.47 -18.13
N MET A 40 -1.44 18.62 -16.85
CA MET A 40 -0.47 19.65 -16.49
C MET A 40 0.87 19.12 -16.98
N ALA A 41 1.41 19.73 -18.04
CA ALA A 41 2.77 19.50 -18.48
C ALA A 41 3.70 19.36 -17.28
N HIS A 42 4.24 18.15 -17.08
CA HIS A 42 5.12 17.90 -15.96
C HIS A 42 6.40 18.70 -16.17
N LEU A 43 6.49 19.86 -15.54
CA LEU A 43 7.66 20.72 -15.61
C LEU A 43 8.85 19.97 -15.04
N SER A 44 9.89 19.78 -15.87
CA SER A 44 11.10 19.10 -15.45
C SER A 44 11.81 19.88 -14.34
N GLU A 45 12.65 19.19 -13.54
CA GLU A 45 13.44 19.86 -12.51
C GLU A 45 14.28 21.00 -13.12
N SER A 46 14.88 20.76 -14.28
CA SER A 46 15.67 21.77 -15.03
C SER A 46 14.83 22.98 -15.44
N GLN A 47 13.64 22.76 -16.00
CA GLN A 47 12.74 23.86 -16.40
C GLN A 47 12.31 24.71 -15.20
N ARG A 48 12.09 24.09 -14.03
CA ARG A 48 11.77 24.82 -12.80
C ARG A 48 12.95 25.67 -12.32
N ILE A 49 14.18 25.16 -12.45
CA ILE A 49 15.40 25.92 -12.15
C ILE A 49 15.53 27.10 -13.13
N GLU A 50 15.33 26.87 -14.41
CA GLU A 50 15.38 27.94 -15.43
C GLU A 50 14.34 29.02 -15.17
N ILE A 51 13.11 28.66 -14.76
CA ILE A 51 12.10 29.64 -14.33
C ILE A 51 12.59 30.47 -13.15
N LEU A 52 13.23 29.82 -12.16
CA LEU A 52 13.81 30.52 -11.02
C LEU A 52 14.94 31.47 -11.46
N MET A 53 15.78 31.03 -12.40
CA MET A 53 16.83 31.85 -13.00
C MET A 53 16.21 33.06 -13.73
N ILE A 54 15.24 32.86 -14.61
CA ILE A 54 14.57 33.96 -15.32
C ILE A 54 13.90 34.92 -14.33
N TYR A 55 13.35 34.42 -13.24
CA TYR A 55 12.71 35.27 -12.22
C TYR A 55 13.71 36.14 -11.44
N GLY A 56 14.93 35.66 -11.19
CA GLY A 56 15.91 36.30 -10.31
C GLY A 56 17.28 36.63 -10.92
N TYR A 57 17.45 36.54 -12.24
CA TYR A 57 18.74 36.79 -12.88
C TYR A 57 19.14 38.28 -12.82
N GLY A 58 20.26 38.58 -12.17
CA GLY A 58 20.84 39.92 -12.09
C GLY A 58 20.40 40.73 -10.87
N ASN A 59 20.31 42.05 -11.02
CA ASN A 59 20.13 43.00 -9.91
C ASN A 59 18.66 43.24 -9.51
N GLY A 60 17.72 42.39 -9.94
CA GLY A 60 16.29 42.61 -9.73
C GLY A 60 15.44 41.36 -9.90
N LYS A 61 14.23 41.41 -9.32
CA LYS A 61 13.19 40.39 -9.50
C LYS A 61 12.33 40.77 -10.70
N ARG A 62 12.21 39.90 -11.70
CA ARG A 62 11.32 40.12 -12.85
C ARG A 62 9.87 39.97 -12.46
N THR A 63 8.97 40.63 -13.19
CA THR A 63 7.52 40.44 -12.99
C THR A 63 7.09 39.07 -13.51
N GLN A 64 6.00 38.50 -12.98
CA GLN A 64 5.54 37.16 -13.40
C GLN A 64 5.17 37.11 -14.89
N SER A 65 4.62 38.21 -15.42
CA SER A 65 4.29 38.35 -16.84
C SER A 65 5.54 38.33 -17.73
N GLU A 66 6.64 38.98 -17.31
CA GLU A 66 7.91 38.92 -18.04
C GLU A 66 8.48 37.50 -18.06
N VAL A 67 8.47 36.81 -16.91
CA VAL A 67 8.95 35.43 -16.82
C VAL A 67 8.14 34.50 -17.73
N TYR A 68 6.81 34.66 -17.75
CA TYR A 68 5.93 33.93 -18.63
C TYR A 68 6.27 34.12 -20.11
N THR A 69 6.43 35.37 -20.54
CA THR A 69 6.73 35.71 -21.94
C THR A 69 8.08 35.14 -22.36
N VAL A 70 9.11 35.28 -21.51
CA VAL A 70 10.45 34.76 -21.80
C VAL A 70 10.45 33.23 -21.82
N PHE A 71 9.86 32.58 -20.81
CA PHE A 71 9.88 31.12 -20.70
C PHE A 71 9.08 30.46 -21.82
N ASN A 72 7.87 30.94 -22.12
CA ASN A 72 7.06 30.37 -23.20
C ASN A 72 7.61 30.71 -24.60
N GLY A 73 8.42 31.77 -24.72
CA GLY A 73 9.20 32.04 -25.93
C GLY A 73 10.32 31.02 -26.15
N ILE A 74 10.96 30.55 -25.09
CA ILE A 74 12.00 29.51 -25.14
C ILE A 74 11.37 28.12 -25.37
N TYR A 75 10.19 27.86 -24.78
CA TYR A 75 9.47 26.58 -24.84
C TYR A 75 8.09 26.70 -25.50
N PRO A 76 7.99 26.96 -26.82
CA PRO A 76 6.71 27.13 -27.50
C PRO A 76 5.87 25.84 -27.56
N ASN A 77 6.53 24.67 -27.57
CA ASN A 77 5.88 23.37 -27.60
C ASN A 77 5.31 22.93 -26.25
N ASN A 78 5.67 23.61 -25.16
CA ASN A 78 5.22 23.28 -23.82
C ASN A 78 4.95 24.55 -22.99
N PRO A 79 3.89 25.31 -23.33
CA PRO A 79 3.60 26.56 -22.67
C PRO A 79 3.09 26.33 -21.25
N VAL A 80 3.56 27.16 -20.32
CA VAL A 80 3.18 27.11 -18.91
C VAL A 80 2.26 28.30 -18.61
N SER A 81 1.21 28.06 -17.83
CA SER A 81 0.33 29.12 -17.34
C SER A 81 1.04 30.05 -16.34
N GLN A 82 0.71 31.34 -16.38
CA GLN A 82 1.17 32.32 -15.38
C GLN A 82 0.85 31.89 -13.95
N GLY A 83 -0.32 31.27 -13.73
CA GLY A 83 -0.72 30.76 -12.41
C GLY A 83 0.22 29.67 -11.90
N THR A 84 0.65 28.77 -12.78
CA THR A 84 1.60 27.69 -12.46
C THR A 84 2.96 28.27 -12.08
N LEU A 85 3.45 29.30 -12.80
CA LEU A 85 4.69 30.00 -12.47
C LEU A 85 4.62 30.67 -11.09
N CYS A 86 3.52 31.36 -10.80
CA CYS A 86 3.29 32.02 -9.52
C CYS A 86 3.31 31.00 -8.36
N GLN A 87 2.57 29.90 -8.49
CA GLN A 87 2.53 28.83 -7.49
C GLN A 87 3.89 28.15 -7.31
N LEU A 88 4.63 27.93 -8.40
CA LEU A 88 5.96 27.34 -8.37
C LEU A 88 6.96 28.24 -7.63
N ILE A 89 7.03 29.52 -7.98
CA ILE A 89 7.94 30.49 -7.33
C ILE A 89 7.59 30.62 -5.85
N LYS A 90 6.30 30.69 -5.51
CA LYS A 90 5.82 30.73 -4.13
C LYS A 90 6.27 29.48 -3.35
N LYS A 91 6.00 28.29 -3.89
CA LYS A 91 6.40 27.00 -3.30
C LYS A 91 7.91 26.93 -3.07
N ILE A 92 8.72 27.32 -4.05
CA ILE A 92 10.19 27.30 -3.93
C ILE A 92 10.66 28.27 -2.85
N ARG A 93 10.07 29.47 -2.75
CA ARG A 93 10.42 30.43 -1.70
C ARG A 93 10.05 29.96 -0.30
N GLU A 94 8.91 29.28 -0.15
CA GLU A 94 8.42 28.81 1.15
C GLU A 94 9.14 27.54 1.61
N THR A 95 9.37 26.58 0.70
CA THR A 95 9.91 25.25 1.04
C THR A 95 11.41 25.12 0.75
N GLY A 96 11.99 25.96 -0.11
CA GLY A 96 13.36 25.83 -0.62
C GLY A 96 13.57 24.65 -1.57
N ASN A 97 12.53 23.90 -1.90
CA ASN A 97 12.62 22.68 -2.70
C ASN A 97 12.03 22.88 -4.11
N VAL A 98 12.84 22.61 -5.13
CA VAL A 98 12.44 22.64 -6.54
C VAL A 98 11.62 21.40 -6.92
N LYS A 99 11.89 20.27 -6.26
CA LYS A 99 11.24 18.99 -6.56
C LYS A 99 9.79 19.00 -6.09
N ASP A 100 8.99 18.11 -6.68
CA ASP A 100 7.68 17.84 -6.13
C ASP A 100 7.78 17.12 -4.80
N VAL A 101 7.01 17.63 -3.84
CA VAL A 101 6.86 16.97 -2.55
C VAL A 101 6.09 15.69 -2.82
N LYS A 102 6.58 14.58 -2.27
CA LYS A 102 5.85 13.31 -2.34
C LYS A 102 4.47 13.53 -1.74
N ARG A 103 3.42 13.25 -2.52
CA ARG A 103 2.06 13.33 -2.00
C ARG A 103 1.93 12.33 -0.87
N THR A 104 1.52 12.82 0.30
CA THR A 104 1.03 11.95 1.38
C THR A 104 -0.27 11.35 0.84
N GLY A 105 -0.20 10.10 0.36
CA GLY A 105 -1.35 9.39 -0.19
C GLY A 105 -2.48 9.24 0.85
N ARG A 106 -3.51 8.47 0.50
CA ARG A 106 -4.62 8.20 1.42
C ARG A 106 -4.09 7.57 2.73
N PRO A 107 -4.50 8.08 3.92
CA PRO A 107 -4.06 7.51 5.19
C PRO A 107 -4.49 6.04 5.31
N LYS A 108 -3.61 5.21 5.89
CA LYS A 108 -3.86 3.78 6.10
C LYS A 108 -4.59 3.58 7.43
N SER A 109 -5.92 3.42 7.40
CA SER A 109 -6.69 3.17 8.63
C SER A 109 -6.62 1.71 9.10
N ALA A 110 -6.71 0.76 8.17
CA ALA A 110 -6.74 -0.68 8.50
C ALA A 110 -5.36 -1.34 8.59
N THR A 111 -4.31 -0.66 8.14
CA THR A 111 -2.90 -1.10 8.21
C THR A 111 -2.08 0.02 8.84
N SER A 112 -2.57 0.53 9.97
CA SER A 112 -1.77 1.37 10.87
C SER A 112 -0.58 0.56 11.38
N GLU A 113 0.50 1.25 11.75
CA GLU A 113 1.70 0.62 12.31
C GLU A 113 1.38 -0.15 13.60
N GLU A 114 0.55 0.42 14.48
CA GLU A 114 0.10 -0.23 15.71
C GLU A 114 -0.63 -1.56 15.44
N LYS A 115 -1.57 -1.54 14.47
CA LYS A 115 -2.32 -2.74 14.09
C LYS A 115 -1.42 -3.78 13.44
N ALA A 116 -0.41 -3.35 12.69
CA ALA A 116 0.58 -4.27 12.12
C ALA A 116 1.40 -4.94 13.22
N LEU A 117 1.88 -4.18 14.21
CA LEU A 117 2.62 -4.71 15.34
C LEU A 117 1.81 -5.73 16.15
N ASN A 118 0.54 -5.42 16.45
CA ASN A 118 -0.34 -6.34 17.17
C ASN A 118 -0.58 -7.66 16.40
N VAL A 119 -0.74 -7.58 15.07
CA VAL A 119 -0.86 -8.79 14.22
C VAL A 119 0.40 -9.65 14.31
N LEU A 120 1.57 -9.03 14.25
CA LEU A 120 2.85 -9.74 14.31
C LEU A 120 3.06 -10.42 15.66
N LEU A 121 2.78 -9.72 16.76
CA LEU A 121 2.95 -10.24 18.11
C LEU A 121 2.12 -11.51 18.32
N ILE A 122 0.84 -11.49 17.93
CA ILE A 122 -0.06 -12.66 18.07
C ILE A 122 0.49 -13.87 17.30
N ILE A 123 1.04 -13.64 16.10
CA ILE A 123 1.56 -14.72 15.25
C ILE A 123 2.90 -15.25 15.76
N GLU A 124 3.72 -14.39 16.36
CA GLU A 124 4.98 -14.79 17.00
C GLU A 124 4.72 -15.63 18.25
N ASP A 125 3.78 -15.20 19.10
CA ASP A 125 3.38 -15.95 20.30
C ASP A 125 2.72 -17.28 19.95
N THR A 126 1.90 -17.30 18.88
CA THR A 126 1.12 -18.48 18.49
C THR A 126 1.12 -18.71 16.97
N PRO A 127 2.16 -19.34 16.40
CA PRO A 127 2.30 -19.49 14.94
C PRO A 127 1.19 -20.30 14.24
N GLN A 128 0.39 -21.07 15.00
CA GLN A 128 -0.66 -21.93 14.48
C GLN A 128 -2.02 -21.22 14.32
N VAL A 129 -2.15 -19.97 14.76
CA VAL A 129 -3.42 -19.24 14.69
C VAL A 129 -3.82 -18.92 13.26
N SER A 130 -5.13 -18.97 13.00
CA SER A 130 -5.64 -18.64 11.67
C SER A 130 -5.65 -17.11 11.47
N THR A 131 -5.40 -16.68 10.24
CA THR A 131 -5.49 -15.24 9.90
C THR A 131 -6.88 -14.65 10.10
N ARG A 132 -7.94 -15.48 10.11
CA ARG A 132 -9.31 -15.05 10.38
C ARG A 132 -9.53 -14.80 11.86
N GLU A 133 -9.03 -15.68 12.71
CA GLU A 133 -9.09 -15.52 14.17
C GLU A 133 -8.32 -14.28 14.62
N VAL A 134 -7.13 -14.03 14.06
CA VAL A 134 -6.39 -12.77 14.31
C VAL A 134 -7.20 -11.54 13.86
N ALA A 135 -7.94 -11.66 12.76
CA ALA A 135 -8.77 -10.57 12.24
C ALA A 135 -9.94 -10.25 13.19
N ASP A 136 -10.60 -11.28 13.71
CA ASP A 136 -11.69 -11.16 14.67
C ASP A 136 -11.18 -10.59 16.01
N ASN A 137 -10.01 -11.04 16.49
CA ASN A 137 -9.40 -10.55 17.73
C ASN A 137 -9.00 -9.06 17.68
N LEU A 138 -8.59 -8.56 16.51
CA LEU A 138 -8.11 -7.19 16.33
C LEU A 138 -9.12 -6.26 15.64
N GLU A 139 -10.35 -6.74 15.44
CA GLU A 139 -11.44 -6.03 14.74
C GLU A 139 -10.97 -5.40 13.41
N ILE A 140 -10.24 -6.19 12.62
CA ILE A 140 -9.77 -5.80 11.29
C ILE A 140 -10.26 -6.78 10.24
N SER A 141 -10.25 -6.34 8.98
CA SER A 141 -10.56 -7.27 7.89
C SER A 141 -9.46 -8.32 7.75
N HIS A 142 -9.85 -9.57 7.49
CA HIS A 142 -8.93 -10.66 7.15
C HIS A 142 -7.95 -10.30 6.01
N VAL A 143 -8.40 -9.50 5.03
CA VAL A 143 -7.55 -9.03 3.92
C VAL A 143 -6.45 -8.08 4.42
N SER A 144 -6.74 -7.27 5.44
CA SER A 144 -5.74 -6.39 6.07
C SER A 144 -4.65 -7.20 6.78
N VAL A 145 -5.03 -8.24 7.53
CA VAL A 145 -4.09 -9.18 8.15
C VAL A 145 -3.17 -9.78 7.10
N LEU A 146 -3.72 -10.34 6.02
CA LEU A 146 -2.92 -10.90 4.93
C LEU A 146 -1.98 -9.88 4.27
N ARG A 147 -2.41 -8.63 4.11
CA ARG A 147 -1.57 -7.55 3.58
C ARG A 147 -0.41 -7.21 4.51
N ILE A 148 -0.66 -7.18 5.82
CA ILE A 148 0.38 -6.98 6.84
C ILE A 148 1.40 -8.11 6.74
N LEU A 149 0.96 -9.37 6.77
CA LEU A 149 1.88 -10.51 6.72
C LEU A 149 2.73 -10.56 5.46
N ARG A 150 2.14 -10.25 4.29
CA ARG A 150 2.90 -10.15 3.04
C ARG A 150 3.93 -9.03 3.05
N LYS A 151 3.60 -7.88 3.65
CA LYS A 151 4.51 -6.74 3.77
C LYS A 151 5.72 -7.10 4.63
N GLU A 152 5.48 -7.82 5.71
CA GLU A 152 6.49 -8.26 6.68
C GLU A 152 7.16 -9.59 6.29
N LYS A 153 6.87 -10.13 5.09
CA LYS A 153 7.44 -11.36 4.54
C LYS A 153 7.22 -12.60 5.41
N MET A 154 6.11 -12.63 6.14
CA MET A 154 5.70 -13.79 6.94
C MET A 154 4.98 -14.81 6.04
N HIS A 155 5.46 -16.05 6.10
CA HIS A 155 4.93 -17.16 5.29
C HIS A 155 4.42 -18.28 6.21
N PRO A 156 3.23 -18.83 5.96
CA PRO A 156 2.78 -20.03 6.66
C PRO A 156 3.78 -21.17 6.41
N TYR A 157 4.24 -21.80 7.49
CA TYR A 157 5.07 -22.98 7.42
C TYR A 157 4.34 -24.17 8.02
N LYS A 158 4.33 -25.31 7.32
CA LYS A 158 3.72 -26.54 7.80
C LYS A 158 4.82 -27.45 8.33
N LEU A 159 4.91 -27.56 9.66
CA LEU A 159 5.79 -28.53 10.31
C LEU A 159 5.32 -29.95 9.95
N GLN A 160 6.21 -30.73 9.34
CA GLN A 160 6.00 -32.15 9.08
C GLN A 160 6.96 -32.94 9.98
N LEU A 161 6.40 -33.60 11.00
CA LEU A 161 7.15 -34.56 11.81
C LEU A 161 7.10 -35.90 11.08
N ILE A 162 8.21 -36.27 10.42
CA ILE A 162 8.32 -37.48 9.58
C ILE A 162 8.87 -38.67 10.37
N HIS A 163 9.70 -38.40 11.38
CA HIS A 163 10.30 -39.41 12.24
C HIS A 163 9.92 -39.11 13.69
N GLU A 164 9.40 -40.13 14.37
CA GLU A 164 9.26 -40.11 15.82
C GLU A 164 10.66 -40.26 16.43
N LEU A 165 11.04 -39.35 17.33
CA LEU A 165 12.26 -39.47 18.10
C LEU A 165 11.95 -40.19 19.41
N ASN A 166 12.66 -41.27 19.68
CA ASN A 166 12.68 -41.91 20.99
C ASN A 166 13.65 -41.18 21.93
N GLU A 167 13.50 -41.37 23.24
CA GLU A 167 14.34 -40.72 24.25
C GLU A 167 15.84 -41.05 24.04
N ASP A 168 16.15 -42.30 23.67
CA ASP A 168 17.52 -42.76 23.37
C ASP A 168 18.12 -42.16 22.09
N ASP A 169 17.29 -41.64 21.17
CA ASP A 169 17.77 -41.18 19.86
C ASP A 169 18.59 -39.90 19.98
N PHE A 170 18.42 -39.12 21.04
CA PHE A 170 19.24 -37.93 21.27
C PHE A 170 20.70 -38.30 21.53
N GLU A 171 20.95 -39.23 22.46
CA GLU A 171 22.29 -39.70 22.80
C GLU A 171 22.95 -40.39 21.60
N ARG A 172 22.24 -41.31 20.93
CA ARG A 172 22.77 -42.00 19.73
C ARG A 172 23.14 -41.05 18.60
N ARG A 173 22.37 -39.98 18.42
CA ARG A 173 22.67 -38.96 17.40
C ARG A 173 23.89 -38.13 17.79
N MET A 174 24.06 -37.82 19.07
CA MET A 174 25.25 -37.12 19.55
C MET A 174 26.50 -37.98 19.36
N ASP A 175 26.46 -39.23 19.80
CA ASP A 175 27.56 -40.19 19.65
C ASP A 175 27.94 -40.37 18.17
N PHE A 176 26.94 -40.50 17.29
CA PHE A 176 27.16 -40.58 15.85
C PHE A 176 27.83 -39.32 15.30
N CYS A 177 27.41 -38.13 15.73
CA CYS A 177 28.02 -36.88 15.31
C CYS A 177 29.49 -36.79 15.76
N GLU A 178 29.79 -37.13 17.02
CA GLU A 178 31.15 -37.11 17.57
C GLU A 178 32.05 -38.10 16.82
N TYR A 179 31.60 -39.36 16.69
CA TYR A 179 32.30 -40.38 15.92
C TYR A 179 32.58 -39.94 14.48
N THR A 180 31.58 -39.36 13.80
CA THR A 180 31.72 -38.91 12.41
C THR A 180 32.74 -37.76 12.31
N MET A 181 32.72 -36.81 13.24
CA MET A 181 33.69 -35.70 13.28
C MET A 181 35.12 -36.18 13.48
N GLU A 182 35.36 -37.09 14.44
CA GLU A 182 36.68 -37.68 14.65
C GLU A 182 37.20 -38.40 13.40
N ARG A 183 36.32 -39.15 12.74
CA ARG A 183 36.68 -39.91 11.55
C ARG A 183 36.95 -39.02 10.33
N CYS A 184 36.21 -37.93 10.17
CA CYS A 184 36.50 -36.90 9.17
C CYS A 184 37.85 -36.21 9.39
N ASN A 185 38.25 -35.99 10.64
CA ASN A 185 39.56 -35.41 10.95
C ASN A 185 40.71 -36.39 10.66
N ALA A 186 40.46 -37.69 10.78
CA ALA A 186 41.45 -38.74 10.52
C ALA A 186 41.57 -39.12 9.03
N ASP A 187 40.50 -38.98 8.25
CA ASP A 187 40.44 -39.34 6.83
C ASP A 187 39.57 -38.34 6.04
N GLU A 188 40.20 -37.60 5.13
CA GLU A 188 39.55 -36.59 4.28
C GLU A 188 38.48 -37.19 3.35
N ASN A 189 38.57 -38.48 3.01
CA ASN A 189 37.63 -39.13 2.08
C ASN A 189 36.45 -39.81 2.78
N PHE A 190 36.41 -39.82 4.11
CA PHE A 190 35.40 -40.56 4.88
C PHE A 190 33.95 -40.16 4.55
N LEU A 191 33.69 -38.87 4.31
CA LEU A 191 32.34 -38.39 3.96
C LEU A 191 31.83 -38.94 2.63
N GLN A 192 32.71 -39.28 1.69
CA GLN A 192 32.32 -39.87 0.40
C GLN A 192 31.80 -41.30 0.55
N ILE A 193 32.14 -41.99 1.65
CA ILE A 193 31.66 -43.34 1.96
C ILE A 193 30.26 -43.29 2.57
N LEU A 194 29.94 -42.24 3.34
CA LEU A 194 28.66 -42.08 4.04
C LEU A 194 27.57 -41.44 3.17
N LEU A 195 27.91 -40.49 2.30
CA LEU A 195 26.95 -39.79 1.46
C LEU A 195 26.69 -40.57 0.17
N PHE A 196 25.60 -41.36 0.19
CA PHE A 196 24.97 -42.04 -0.94
C PHE A 196 25.76 -43.18 -1.61
N ARG A 197 25.23 -44.39 -1.42
CA ARG A 197 25.41 -45.53 -2.32
C ARG A 197 24.13 -45.74 -3.14
#